data_AF-A0ABD0QR54-F1
#
_entry.id   AF-A0ABD0QR54-F1
#
_cell.length_a   1.000
_cell.length_b   1.000
_cell.length_c   1.000
_cell.angle_alpha   90.00
_cell.angle_beta   90.00
_cell.angle_gamma   90.00
#
_symmetry.space_group_name_H-M   'P 1'
#
loop_
_entity.id
_entity.type
_entity.pdbx_description
1 polymer ?
#
loop_
_entity_poly.entity_id
_entity_poly.type
_entity_poly.pdbx_seq_one_letter_code
_entity_poly.pdbx_strand_id
1 'polypeptide(L)' 'CQCPAQFEGPECQQTKHSFHGNGYAWFPPIRPCFESHLSLEFITEVADGLLLYSGPLSQLQPWEPEDFMAI' A
#
# COMPACT_ATOMS: atom_id res chain seq x y z
N CYS A 1 1.20 -27.59 -1.05
CA CYS A 1 2.22 -27.06 -0.13
C CYS A 1 1.52 -26.51 1.11
N GLN A 2 2.16 -26.57 2.28
CA GLN A 2 1.68 -25.90 3.50
C GLN A 2 2.68 -24.81 3.84
N CYS A 3 2.19 -23.58 4.00
CA CYS A 3 3.06 -22.45 4.32
C CYS A 3 3.44 -22.45 5.80
N PRO A 4 4.64 -21.93 6.16
CA PRO A 4 4.97 -21.65 7.55
C PRO A 4 3.95 -20.69 8.17
N ALA A 5 3.88 -20.66 9.50
CA ALA A 5 3.02 -19.74 10.21
C ALA A 5 3.28 -18.28 9.76
N GLN A 6 2.20 -17.53 9.52
CA GLN A 6 2.18 -16.14 9.03
C GLN A 6 2.46 -15.92 7.53
N PHE A 7 2.60 -16.99 6.74
CA PHE A 7 2.71 -16.91 5.28
C PHE A 7 1.48 -17.54 4.62
N GLU A 8 1.00 -16.93 3.54
CA GLU A 8 -0.23 -17.33 2.86
C GLU A 8 -0.07 -17.22 1.33
N GLY A 9 -1.03 -17.78 0.57
CA GLY A 9 -1.03 -17.71 -0.89
C GLY A 9 -0.19 -18.77 -1.61
N PRO A 10 -0.15 -18.74 -2.95
CA PRO A 10 0.48 -19.77 -3.78
C PRO A 10 2.00 -19.86 -3.56
N GLU A 11 2.65 -18.73 -3.28
CA GLU A 11 4.11 -18.63 -3.08
C GLU A 11 4.49 -18.48 -1.60
N CYS A 12 3.56 -18.72 -0.67
CA CYS A 12 3.76 -18.47 0.77
C CYS A 12 4.32 -17.07 1.02
N GLN A 13 3.63 -16.05 0.51
CA GLN A 13 4.02 -14.66 0.66
C GLN A 13 3.45 -14.06 1.97
N GLN A 14 4.11 -13.03 2.48
CA GLN A 14 3.61 -12.26 3.61
C GLN A 14 2.84 -11.04 3.07
N THR A 15 1.52 -11.04 3.24
CA THR A 15 0.63 -9.98 2.73
C THR A 15 0.04 -9.10 3.82
N LYS A 16 0.30 -9.41 5.09
CA LYS A 16 -0.26 -8.74 6.27
C LYS A 16 0.85 -8.00 7.01
N HIS A 17 0.60 -6.73 7.29
CA HIS A 17 1.48 -5.87 8.07
C HIS A 17 0.69 -5.18 9.18
N SER A 18 1.35 -4.91 10.30
CA SER A 18 0.78 -4.18 11.43
C SER A 18 1.64 -2.95 11.72
N PHE A 19 0.99 -1.80 11.85
CA PHE A 19 1.64 -0.52 12.08
C PHE A 19 1.18 0.04 13.42
N HIS A 20 2.11 0.65 14.16
CA HIS A 20 1.84 1.24 15.49
C HIS A 20 1.83 2.78 15.44
N GLY A 21 1.62 3.36 14.25
CA GLY A 21 1.50 4.81 14.01
C GLY A 21 2.76 5.51 13.49
N ASN A 22 3.91 4.84 13.47
CA ASN A 22 5.22 5.43 13.11
C ASN A 22 6.00 4.59 12.09
N GLY A 23 5.31 3.96 11.14
CA GLY A 23 5.94 3.17 10.09
C GLY A 23 5.09 3.04 8.84
N TYR A 24 5.74 2.69 7.75
CA TYR A 24 5.11 2.41 6.47
C TYR A 24 5.82 1.21 5.83
N ALA A 25 5.10 0.48 4.98
CA ALA A 25 5.70 -0.50 4.09
C ALA A 25 5.90 0.15 2.71
N TRP A 26 7.10 -0.02 2.15
CA TRP A 26 7.44 0.52 0.84
C TRP A 26 7.38 -0.57 -0.21
N PHE A 27 6.57 -0.36 -1.25
CA PHE A 27 6.37 -1.32 -2.32
C PHE A 27 6.92 -0.79 -3.65
N PRO A 28 7.27 -1.68 -4.59
CA PRO A 28 7.54 -1.28 -5.97
C PRO A 28 6.34 -0.53 -6.56
N PRO A 29 6.57 0.38 -7.54
CA PRO A 29 5.50 1.11 -8.19
C PRO A 29 4.42 0.18 -8.77
N ILE A 30 3.15 0.53 -8.55
CA ILE A 30 2.03 -0.15 -9.19
C ILE A 30 2.16 0.06 -10.70
N ARG A 31 2.14 -1.03 -11.46
CA ARG A 31 2.24 -0.95 -12.92
C ARG A 31 0.94 -0.34 -13.48
N PRO A 32 1.01 0.80 -14.19
CA PRO A 32 -0.19 1.38 -14.79
C PRO A 32 -0.70 0.46 -15.90
N CYS A 33 -1.92 -0.03 -15.73
CA CYS A 33 -2.65 -0.82 -16.71
C CYS A 33 -4.00 -0.16 -16.97
N PHE A 34 -4.59 -0.38 -18.15
CA PHE A 34 -5.84 0.28 -18.56
C PHE A 34 -7.00 0.07 -17.56
N GLU A 35 -7.01 -1.09 -16.89
CA GLU A 35 -7.94 -1.42 -15.83
C GLU A 35 -7.12 -2.01 -14.68
N SER A 36 -7.00 -1.24 -13.59
CA SER A 36 -6.28 -1.67 -12.40
C SER A 36 -7.26 -1.74 -11.23
N HIS A 37 -7.24 -2.87 -10.53
CA HIS A 37 -8.04 -3.09 -9.33
C HIS A 37 -7.11 -3.21 -8.13
N LEU A 38 -7.38 -2.42 -7.10
CA LEU A 38 -6.72 -2.49 -5.81
C LEU A 38 -7.74 -2.95 -4.78
N SER A 39 -7.41 -4.00 -4.02
CA SER A 39 -8.17 -4.46 -2.88
C SER A 39 -7.30 -4.45 -1.63
N LEU A 40 -7.88 -4.02 -0.52
CA LEU A 40 -7.22 -3.96 0.79
C LEU A 40 -8.23 -4.32 1.87
N GLU A 41 -7.76 -5.04 2.87
CA GLU A 41 -8.50 -5.37 4.09
C GLU A 41 -7.69 -4.82 5.27
N PHE A 42 -8.34 -4.07 6.15
CA PHE A 42 -7.68 -3.45 7.30
C PHE A 42 -8.58 -3.48 8.54
N ILE A 43 -7.95 -3.36 9.70
CA ILE A 43 -8.60 -3.15 10.98
C ILE A 43 -7.76 -2.16 11.80
N THR A 44 -8.42 -1.24 12.48
CA THR A 44 -7.76 -0.20 13.28
C THR A 44 -8.68 0.22 14.43
N GLU A 45 -8.07 0.68 15.52
CA GLU A 45 -8.78 1.34 16.63
C GLU A 45 -8.79 2.87 16.50
N VAL A 46 -8.08 3.41 15.49
CA VAL A 46 -7.92 4.85 15.25
C VAL A 46 -8.84 5.29 14.10
N ALA A 47 -9.51 6.44 14.28
CA ALA A 47 -10.48 6.96 13.32
C ALA A 47 -9.84 7.54 12.03
N ASP A 48 -8.66 8.14 12.16
CA ASP A 48 -7.97 8.84 11.07
C ASP A 48 -6.58 8.23 10.81
N GLY A 49 -6.27 7.95 9.54
CA GLY A 49 -4.98 7.41 9.13
C GLY A 49 -4.88 7.21 7.63
N LEU A 50 -3.66 7.12 7.12
CA LEU A 50 -3.36 6.84 5.71
C LEU A 50 -3.05 5.36 5.53
N LEU A 51 -3.85 4.65 4.74
CA LEU A 51 -3.67 3.22 4.46
C LEU A 51 -2.76 2.98 3.26
N LEU A 52 -2.88 3.84 2.23
CA LEU A 52 -2.06 3.77 1.03
C LEU A 52 -1.79 5.15 0.48
N TYR A 53 -0.54 5.37 0.06
CA TYR A 53 -0.14 6.51 -0.75
C TYR A 53 0.57 6.02 -2.01
N SER A 54 0.11 6.48 -3.17
CA SER A 54 0.79 6.28 -4.45
C SER A 54 0.84 7.61 -5.18
N GLY A 55 2.02 8.24 -5.19
CA GLY A 55 2.19 9.57 -5.73
C GLY A 55 3.63 10.09 -5.55
N PRO A 56 3.88 11.35 -5.92
CA PRO A 56 5.19 11.96 -5.82
C PRO A 56 5.64 12.17 -4.37
N LEU A 57 6.85 11.73 -4.03
CA LEU A 57 7.44 11.93 -2.69
C LEU A 57 8.18 13.26 -2.54
N SER A 58 8.50 13.88 -3.67
CA SER A 58 9.19 15.16 -3.73
C SER A 58 8.21 16.27 -4.01
N GLN A 59 8.58 17.47 -3.60
CA GLN A 59 7.84 18.67 -3.93
C GLN A 59 7.80 18.86 -5.44
N LEU A 60 6.59 18.97 -5.98
CA LEU A 60 6.36 19.23 -7.39
C LEU A 60 6.65 20.70 -7.72
N GLN A 61 7.15 20.95 -8.93
CA GLN A 61 7.17 22.28 -9.51
C GLN A 61 5.73 22.76 -9.77
N PRO A 62 5.48 24.08 -9.81
CA PRO A 62 4.13 24.63 -10.03
C PRO A 62 3.42 24.16 -11.32
N TRP A 63 4.18 23.59 -12.25
CA TRP A 63 3.71 23.15 -13.56
C TRP A 63 3.61 21.62 -13.68
N GLU A 64 4.02 20.88 -12.66
CA GLU A 64 3.94 19.43 -12.64
C GLU A 64 2.55 19.01 -12.13
N PRO A 65 1.88 18.07 -12.83
CA PRO A 65 0.59 17.56 -12.39
C PRO A 65 0.74 16.79 -11.07
N GLU A 66 -0.11 17.12 -10.09
CA GLU A 66 -0.20 16.42 -8.82
C GLU A 66 -1.17 15.24 -8.93
N ASP A 67 -0.71 14.16 -9.55
CA ASP A 67 -1.47 12.91 -9.66
C ASP A 67 -1.07 11.97 -8.52
N PHE A 68 -2.00 11.68 -7.61
CA PHE A 68 -1.80 10.70 -6.55
C PHE A 68 -3.09 9.95 -6.19
N MET A 69 -2.91 8.82 -5.53
CA MET A 69 -3.95 8.05 -4.85
C MET A 69 -3.63 8.01 -3.36
N ALA A 70 -4.59 8.43 -2.54
CA ALA A 70 -4.54 8.31 -1.09
C ALA A 70 -5.85 7.68 -0.61
N ILE A 71 -5.73 6.66 0.24
CA ILE A 71 -6.87 5.95 0.86
C ILE A 71 -6.68 5.99 2.37
#